data_AF-A0A496XYB8-F1
#
_entry.id   AF-A0A496XYB8-F1
#
_cell.length_a   1.000
_cell.length_b   1.000
_cell.length_c   1.000
_cell.angle_alpha   90.00
_cell.angle_beta   90.00
_cell.angle_gamma   90.00
#
_symmetry.space_group_name_H-M   'P 1'
#
loop_
_entity.id
_entity.type
_entity.pdbx_description
1 polymer ?
#
loop_
_entity_poly.entity_id
_entity_poly.type
_entity_poly.pdbx_seq_one_letter_code
_entity_poly.pdbx_strand_id
1 'polypeptide(L)'
;MLKVILFTLLCGFGSAELLTNSEDKFISKKEYGQMLYKNPRGIGCNLCHGKDGKGKIIAKYKHKNKTKTLITTNIRNMNYKKFTKAINKKEDVKSIMPEYFLTDEEIISIYYFLNHK
;
A
#
# COMPACT_ATOMS: atom_id res chain seq x y z
N MET A 1 53.32 -37.99 -28.90
CA MET A 1 53.06 -37.50 -27.53
C MET A 1 53.30 -36.00 -27.52
N LEU A 2 52.31 -35.18 -27.87
CA LEU A 2 52.26 -33.75 -27.50
C LEU A 2 50.86 -33.21 -27.82
N LYS A 3 49.89 -33.84 -27.17
CA LYS A 3 48.51 -33.38 -27.11
C LYS A 3 48.43 -32.47 -25.88
N VAL A 4 47.69 -31.36 -25.98
CA VAL A 4 47.13 -30.61 -24.84
C VAL A 4 48.02 -29.59 -24.11
N ILE A 5 48.71 -28.65 -24.79
CA ILE A 5 49.07 -27.36 -24.15
C ILE A 5 49.11 -26.24 -25.20
N LEU A 6 47.94 -25.79 -25.69
CA LEU A 6 47.84 -24.46 -26.34
C LEU A 6 46.44 -23.86 -26.24
N PHE A 7 45.62 -24.26 -25.26
CA PHE A 7 44.27 -23.70 -25.09
C PHE A 7 44.07 -22.97 -23.76
N THR A 8 45.14 -22.67 -23.05
CA THR A 8 45.10 -22.02 -21.73
C THR A 8 46.18 -20.96 -21.64
N LEU A 9 46.02 -19.84 -22.35
CA LEU A 9 46.66 -18.56 -21.96
C LEU A 9 46.07 -17.34 -22.68
N LEU A 10 44.75 -17.16 -22.59
CA LEU A 10 44.10 -15.86 -22.74
C LEU A 10 43.07 -15.71 -21.59
N CYS A 11 43.50 -16.09 -20.39
CA CYS A 11 42.91 -15.62 -19.15
C CYS A 11 43.67 -14.35 -18.76
N GLY A 12 43.05 -13.19 -18.87
CA GLY A 12 43.62 -11.97 -18.29
C GLY A 12 42.92 -10.68 -18.69
N PHE A 13 42.29 -10.05 -17.68
CA PHE A 13 41.83 -8.66 -17.60
C PHE A 13 40.60 -8.32 -18.48
N GLY A 14 39.40 -8.26 -17.90
CA GLY A 14 38.94 -7.15 -17.05
C GLY A 14 38.32 -6.11 -17.98
N SER A 15 37.02 -5.94 -18.07
CA SER A 15 36.08 -5.60 -17.00
C SER A 15 34.72 -6.24 -17.26
N ALA A 16 34.24 -7.05 -16.32
CA ALA A 16 32.80 -7.09 -16.11
C ALA A 16 32.46 -5.73 -15.51
N GLU A 17 31.96 -4.79 -16.32
CA GLU A 17 31.24 -3.62 -15.80
C GLU A 17 29.98 -4.15 -15.12
N LEU A 18 30.15 -4.58 -13.89
CA LEU A 18 29.09 -4.76 -12.93
C LEU A 18 28.46 -3.37 -12.79
N LEU A 19 27.28 -3.17 -13.37
CA LEU A 19 26.48 -1.98 -13.18
C LEU A 19 25.98 -1.95 -11.72
N THR A 20 26.87 -1.69 -10.77
CA THR A 20 26.50 -1.29 -9.41
C THR A 20 26.19 0.19 -9.43
N ASN A 21 25.01 0.52 -9.93
CA ASN A 21 24.36 1.78 -9.59
C ASN A 21 22.90 1.50 -9.23
N SER A 22 22.68 0.49 -8.40
CA SER A 22 21.50 0.46 -7.55
C SER A 22 21.79 1.39 -6.37
N GLU A 23 21.52 2.69 -6.53
CA GLU A 23 21.08 3.44 -5.36
C GLU A 23 19.87 2.66 -4.83
N ASP A 24 20.03 1.89 -3.75
CA ASP A 24 18.94 1.21 -3.08
C ASP A 24 18.00 2.28 -2.52
N LYS A 25 17.15 2.85 -3.39
CA LYS A 25 16.11 3.80 -3.01
C LYS A 25 15.05 3.02 -2.27
N PHE A 26 15.18 2.97 -0.96
CA PHE A 26 14.13 2.55 -0.06
C PHE A 26 12.83 3.29 -0.43
N ILE A 27 11.70 2.58 -0.36
CA ILE A 27 10.40 3.19 -0.55
C ILE A 27 10.20 4.34 0.44
N SER A 28 9.73 5.48 -0.05
CA SER A 28 9.40 6.60 0.82
C SER A 28 8.19 6.27 1.70
N LYS A 29 8.05 6.98 2.83
CA LYS A 29 6.87 6.87 3.70
C LYS A 29 5.54 7.11 2.95
N LYS A 30 5.55 8.01 1.96
CA LYS A 30 4.39 8.28 1.11
C LYS A 30 4.06 7.08 0.22
N GLU A 31 5.07 6.48 -0.41
CA GLU A 31 4.90 5.30 -1.26
C GLU A 31 4.45 4.08 -0.46
N TYR A 32 5.07 3.84 0.69
CA TYR A 32 4.66 2.78 1.61
C TYR A 32 3.21 2.96 2.08
N GLY A 33 2.84 4.17 2.50
CA GLY A 33 1.46 4.51 2.85
C GLY A 33 0.48 4.34 1.69
N GLN A 34 0.88 4.64 0.46
CA GLN A 34 0.06 4.43 -0.73
C GLN A 34 -0.13 2.94 -1.04
N MET A 35 0.91 2.12 -0.88
CA MET A 35 0.83 0.68 -1.04
C MET A 35 -0.11 0.06 -0.01
N LEU A 36 0.07 0.40 1.27
CA LEU A 36 -0.81 0.00 2.35
C LEU A 36 -2.26 0.46 2.12
N TYR A 37 -2.47 1.69 1.63
CA TYR A 37 -3.83 2.17 1.33
C TYR A 37 -4.53 1.34 0.24
N LYS A 38 -3.77 0.82 -0.73
CA LYS A 38 -4.30 -0.03 -1.81
C LYS A 38 -4.50 -1.48 -1.37
N ASN A 39 -3.71 -1.96 -0.42
CA ASN A 39 -3.75 -3.34 0.02
C ASN A 39 -3.22 -3.50 1.46
N PRO A 40 -3.98 -3.08 2.48
CA PRO A 40 -3.54 -3.16 3.87
C PRO A 40 -3.49 -4.62 4.34
N ARG A 41 -4.52 -5.43 4.00
CA ARG A 41 -4.64 -6.88 4.23
C ARG A 41 -5.65 -7.54 3.27
N GLY A 42 -5.39 -7.48 1.96
CA GLY A 42 -6.21 -8.11 0.93
C GLY A 42 -7.43 -7.30 0.47
N ILE A 43 -7.93 -6.35 1.27
CA ILE A 43 -9.03 -5.45 0.90
C ILE A 43 -8.55 -4.00 0.97
N GLY A 44 -8.43 -3.36 -0.20
CA GLY A 44 -7.93 -1.98 -0.29
C GLY A 44 -8.87 -0.93 0.29
N CYS A 45 -8.34 0.02 1.07
CA CYS A 45 -9.09 1.16 1.58
C CYS A 45 -9.70 2.00 0.43
N ASN A 46 -9.00 2.06 -0.71
CA ASN A 46 -9.44 2.73 -1.93
C ASN A 46 -10.74 2.16 -2.51
N LEU A 47 -11.06 0.89 -2.23
CA LEU A 47 -12.29 0.23 -2.68
C LEU A 47 -13.53 0.81 -1.99
N CYS A 48 -13.37 1.42 -0.82
CA CYS A 48 -14.43 2.11 -0.10
C CYS A 48 -14.26 3.63 -0.16
N HIS A 49 -13.06 4.15 0.13
CA HIS A 49 -12.79 5.59 0.30
C HIS A 49 -12.31 6.32 -0.96
N GLY A 50 -12.29 5.66 -2.11
CA GLY A 50 -11.86 6.25 -3.39
C GLY A 50 -10.34 6.34 -3.53
N LYS A 51 -9.84 6.83 -4.66
CA LYS A 51 -8.38 6.85 -4.95
C LYS A 51 -7.57 7.75 -4.02
N ASP A 52 -8.21 8.70 -3.36
CA ASP A 52 -7.61 9.78 -2.60
C ASP A 52 -8.26 10.02 -1.23
N GLY A 53 -9.04 9.06 -0.75
CA GLY A 53 -9.67 9.16 0.56
C GLY A 53 -10.86 10.11 0.63
N LYS A 54 -11.36 10.67 -0.47
CA LYS A 54 -12.52 11.59 -0.45
C LYS A 54 -13.86 10.91 -0.16
N GLY A 55 -13.89 9.58 -0.17
CA GLY A 55 -15.10 8.79 -0.07
C GLY A 55 -15.81 8.63 -1.41
N LYS A 56 -16.74 7.67 -1.45
CA LYS A 56 -17.63 7.41 -2.58
C LYS A 56 -18.87 6.65 -2.13
N ILE A 57 -19.83 6.54 -3.04
CA ILE A 57 -20.92 5.56 -2.92
C ILE A 57 -20.31 4.17 -3.12
N ILE A 58 -20.48 3.29 -2.14
CA ILE A 58 -20.03 1.90 -2.19
C ILE A 58 -21.08 1.06 -2.90
N ALA A 59 -22.36 1.22 -2.53
CA ALA A 59 -23.46 0.46 -3.10
C ALA A 59 -24.79 1.21 -3.01
N LYS A 60 -25.71 0.88 -3.90
CA LYS A 60 -27.13 1.19 -3.80
C LYS A 60 -27.90 -0.13 -3.78
N TYR A 61 -28.81 -0.29 -2.85
CA TYR A 61 -29.56 -1.54 -2.69
C TYR A 61 -30.98 -1.27 -2.20
N LYS A 62 -31.92 -2.20 -2.42
CA LYS A 62 -33.29 -2.10 -1.91
C LYS A 62 -33.43 -2.92 -0.64
N HIS A 63 -34.08 -2.35 0.37
CA HIS A 63 -34.46 -3.06 1.59
C HIS A 63 -35.84 -2.60 2.01
N LYS A 64 -36.80 -3.54 2.11
CA LYS A 64 -38.21 -3.25 2.42
C LYS A 64 -38.81 -2.19 1.49
N ASN A 65 -38.63 -2.38 0.17
CA ASN A 65 -39.06 -1.47 -0.90
C ASN A 65 -38.49 -0.03 -0.84
N LYS A 66 -37.52 0.25 0.05
CA LYS A 66 -36.82 1.53 0.12
C LYS A 66 -35.41 1.39 -0.45
N THR A 67 -35.04 2.30 -1.34
CA THR A 67 -33.66 2.41 -1.83
C THR A 67 -32.77 2.95 -0.71
N LYS A 68 -31.71 2.22 -0.39
CA LYS A 68 -30.66 2.62 0.55
C LYS A 68 -29.37 2.86 -0.22
N THR A 69 -28.63 3.87 0.19
CA THR A 69 -27.30 4.18 -0.36
C THR A 69 -26.28 3.98 0.74
N LEU A 70 -25.33 3.09 0.49
CA LEU A 70 -24.14 2.95 1.31
C LEU A 70 -23.09 3.91 0.77
N ILE A 71 -22.76 4.94 1.57
CA ILE A 71 -21.76 5.95 1.26
C ILE A 71 -20.71 5.95 2.36
N THR A 72 -19.46 6.18 1.99
CA THR A 72 -18.39 6.38 2.98
C THR A 72 -18.01 7.85 3.12
N THR A 73 -17.25 8.15 4.15
CA THR A 73 -16.80 9.50 4.50
C THR A 73 -15.49 9.88 3.83
N ASN A 74 -15.26 11.19 3.75
CA ASN A 74 -13.96 11.76 3.44
C ASN A 74 -13.02 11.59 4.65
N ILE A 75 -11.87 10.96 4.41
CA ILE A 75 -10.81 10.68 5.38
C ILE A 75 -9.51 11.46 5.08
N ARG A 76 -9.55 12.40 4.12
CA ARG A 76 -8.47 13.34 3.84
C ARG A 76 -8.49 14.48 4.85
N ASN A 77 -7.33 14.96 5.30
CA ASN A 77 -7.19 16.13 6.18
C ASN A 77 -7.98 16.00 7.49
N MET A 78 -8.29 14.77 7.92
CA MET A 78 -8.98 14.54 9.19
C MET A 78 -7.96 14.48 10.33
N ASN A 79 -8.40 14.81 11.55
CA ASN A 79 -7.54 14.72 12.73
C ASN A 79 -7.01 13.28 12.94
N TYR A 80 -5.71 13.14 13.22
CA TYR A 80 -5.04 11.85 13.42
C TYR A 80 -5.72 10.96 14.46
N LYS A 81 -6.12 11.49 15.63
CA LYS A 81 -6.82 10.72 16.68
C LYS A 81 -8.15 10.17 16.19
N LYS A 82 -8.86 10.91 15.32
CA LYS A 82 -10.12 10.44 14.72
C LYS A 82 -9.86 9.35 13.67
N PHE A 83 -8.79 9.49 12.89
CA PHE A 83 -8.36 8.49 11.91
C PHE A 83 -7.99 7.17 12.58
N THR A 84 -7.12 7.20 13.60
CA THR A 84 -6.67 6.00 14.33
C THR A 84 -7.83 5.31 15.04
N LYS A 85 -8.73 6.07 15.68
CA LYS A 85 -9.93 5.52 16.31
C LYS A 85 -10.85 4.82 15.29
N ALA A 86 -10.95 5.36 14.08
CA ALA A 86 -11.77 4.75 13.04
C ALA A 86 -11.14 3.46 12.52
N ILE A 87 -9.87 3.50 12.12
CA ILE A 87 -9.17 2.36 11.50
C ILE A 87 -8.98 1.16 12.44
N ASN A 88 -8.86 1.41 13.75
CA ASN A 88 -8.75 0.38 14.79
C ASN A 88 -10.12 -0.04 15.38
N LYS A 89 -11.22 0.33 14.72
CA LYS A 89 -12.55 -0.05 15.16
C LYS A 89 -12.80 -1.51 14.80
N LYS A 90 -13.08 -2.33 15.81
CA LYS A 90 -13.37 -3.77 15.69
C LYS A 90 -14.64 -4.06 14.89
N GLU A 91 -14.67 -5.23 14.25
CA GLU A 91 -15.75 -5.67 13.36
C GLU A 91 -17.10 -5.89 14.06
N ASP A 92 -17.08 -6.24 15.35
CA ASP A 92 -18.27 -6.45 16.19
C ASP A 92 -19.16 -5.20 16.33
N VAL A 93 -18.64 -4.04 15.93
CA VAL A 93 -19.36 -2.76 15.98
C VAL A 93 -20.01 -2.39 14.65
N LYS A 94 -21.07 -3.10 14.22
CA LYS A 94 -21.97 -2.75 13.07
C LYS A 94 -21.30 -1.91 11.96
N SER A 95 -20.10 -2.31 11.55
CA SER A 95 -19.23 -1.58 10.64
C SER A 95 -19.04 -2.41 9.39
N ILE A 96 -19.03 -1.76 8.24
CA ILE A 96 -18.75 -2.42 6.96
C ILE A 96 -17.25 -2.38 6.66
N MET A 97 -16.50 -1.55 7.38
CA MET A 97 -15.05 -1.50 7.25
C MET A 97 -14.43 -2.73 7.93
N PRO A 98 -13.57 -3.48 7.24
CA PRO A 98 -12.90 -4.65 7.80
C PRO A 98 -11.85 -4.24 8.84
N GLU A 99 -11.47 -5.18 9.69
CA GLU A 99 -10.33 -5.03 10.59
C GLU A 99 -9.03 -5.39 9.88
N TYR A 100 -8.03 -4.50 9.96
CA TYR A 100 -6.78 -4.65 9.22
C TYR A 100 -5.59 -5.12 10.08
N PHE A 101 -5.71 -5.14 11.41
CA PHE A 101 -4.62 -5.52 12.33
C PHE A 101 -3.27 -4.86 11.98
N LEU A 102 -3.32 -3.54 11.72
CA LEU A 102 -2.16 -2.74 11.34
C LEU A 102 -1.36 -2.31 12.57
N THR A 103 -0.05 -2.17 12.40
CA THR A 103 0.80 -1.52 13.40
C THR A 103 0.57 -0.01 13.41
N ASP A 104 0.97 0.65 14.49
CA ASP A 104 0.89 2.11 14.58
C ASP A 104 1.68 2.80 13.46
N GLU A 105 2.84 2.25 13.07
CA GLU A 105 3.67 2.80 11.99
C GLU A 105 3.02 2.67 10.60
N GLU A 106 2.33 1.55 10.35
CA GLU A 106 1.54 1.35 9.14
C GLU A 106 0.39 2.36 9.07
N ILE A 107 -0.32 2.56 10.19
CA ILE A 107 -1.41 3.54 10.29
C ILE A 107 -0.89 4.96 10.06
N ILE A 108 0.25 5.32 10.66
CA ILE A 108 0.92 6.60 10.44
C ILE A 108 1.28 6.78 8.96
N SER A 109 1.75 5.74 8.29
CA SER A 109 2.15 5.80 6.88
C SER A 109 0.95 6.02 5.96
N ILE A 110 -0.15 5.30 6.18
CA ILE A 110 -1.43 5.53 5.46
C ILE A 110 -1.92 6.96 5.71
N TYR A 111 -1.92 7.42 6.96
CA TYR A 111 -2.31 8.78 7.31
C TYR A 111 -1.42 9.81 6.60
N TYR A 112 -0.11 9.60 6.58
CA TYR A 112 0.83 10.49 5.90
C TYR A 112 0.51 10.61 4.40
N PHE A 113 0.29 9.48 3.72
CA PHE A 113 -0.12 9.43 2.31
C PHE A 113 -1.41 10.22 2.05
N LEU A 114 -2.43 10.05 2.89
CA LEU A 114 -3.74 10.71 2.72
C LEU A 114 -3.66 12.23 2.88
N ASN A 115 -2.72 12.74 3.67
CA ASN A 115 -2.61 14.16 4.01
C ASN A 115 -1.55 14.93 3.21
N HIS A 116 -0.66 14.25 2.48
CA HIS A 116 0.44 14.86 1.73
C HIS A 116 0.38 14.50 0.24
N LYS A 117 -0.81 14.58 -0.36
CA LYS A 117 -1.02 14.20 -1.76
C LYS A 117 -0.41 15.17 -2.75
#